data_AF-A0A838Q6T0-F1
#
_entry.id   AF-A0A838Q6T0-F1
#
_cell.length_a   1.000
_cell.length_b   1.000
_cell.length_c   1.000
_cell.angle_alpha   90.00
_cell.angle_beta   90.00
_cell.angle_gamma   90.00
#
_symmetry.space_group_name_H-M   'P 1'
#
loop_
_entity.id
_entity.type
_entity.pdbx_description
1 polymer ?
#
loop_
_entity_poly.entity_id
_entity_poly.type
_entity_poly.pdbx_seq_one_letter_code
_entity_poly.pdbx_strand_id
1 'polypeptide(L)'
;MPMRAYTVATTAVALEMPGKWIDNTLSHFIVPGVSQSKQGVARKLNPRAILTLAISLRLVRDLGIPLRLALDLGNRLGETGGAEARLAIGGEILLEVNVLAVARDIESRLAHAVEVTPIPRRGRPRR
;
A
#
# COMPACT_ATOMS: atom_id res chain seq x y z
N MET A 1 -9.74 -14.27 9.07
CA MET A 1 -9.19 -13.44 10.17
C MET A 1 -9.60 -11.99 9.94
N PRO A 2 -9.95 -11.20 10.98
CA PRO A 2 -10.24 -9.79 10.80
C PRO A 2 -9.02 -9.10 10.19
N MET A 3 -9.20 -8.56 8.99
CA MET A 3 -8.13 -7.98 8.22
C MET A 3 -7.67 -6.69 8.91
N ARG A 4 -6.46 -6.70 9.50
CA ARG A 4 -5.89 -5.51 10.19
C ARG A 4 -5.94 -4.32 9.24
N ALA A 5 -6.33 -3.16 9.74
CA ALA A 5 -6.40 -1.93 8.95
C ALA A 5 -5.44 -0.91 9.54
N TYR A 6 -4.55 -0.39 8.72
CA TYR A 6 -3.48 0.54 9.08
C TYR A 6 -3.83 1.96 8.66
N THR A 7 -3.31 2.94 9.39
CA THR A 7 -3.50 4.35 9.05
C THR A 7 -2.57 4.78 7.91
N VAL A 8 -2.84 5.93 7.29
CA VAL A 8 -1.92 6.58 6.35
C VAL A 8 -0.55 6.81 6.97
N ALA A 9 -0.49 7.25 8.24
CA ALA A 9 0.77 7.50 8.94
C ALA A 9 1.59 6.21 9.14
N THR A 10 0.94 5.14 9.61
CA THR A 10 1.60 3.83 9.77
C THR A 10 2.08 3.28 8.42
N THR A 11 1.27 3.45 7.37
CA THR A 11 1.64 3.04 6.01
C THR A 11 2.83 3.85 5.49
N ALA A 12 2.83 5.16 5.72
CA ALA A 12 3.91 6.05 5.30
C ALA A 12 5.25 5.65 5.92
N VAL A 13 5.27 5.32 7.22
CA VAL A 13 6.47 4.81 7.90
C VAL A 13 6.87 3.45 7.33
N ALA A 14 5.93 2.51 7.18
CA ALA A 14 6.25 1.17 6.68
C ALA A 14 6.77 1.16 5.23
N LEU A 15 6.31 2.10 4.40
CA LEU A 15 6.76 2.25 3.01
C LEU A 15 7.92 3.25 2.85
N GLU A 16 8.40 3.84 3.95
CA GLU A 16 9.43 4.90 3.94
C GLU A 16 9.09 6.08 3.00
N MET A 17 7.79 6.40 2.90
CA MET A 17 7.29 7.47 2.05
C MET A 17 6.76 8.64 2.89
N PRO A 18 6.83 9.89 2.39
CA PRO A 18 6.15 11.00 3.04
C PRO A 18 4.64 10.74 3.16
N GLY A 19 4.05 10.99 4.33
CA GLY A 19 2.60 10.79 4.54
C GLY A 19 1.73 11.57 3.54
N LYS A 20 2.18 12.77 3.14
CA LYS A 20 1.53 13.58 2.09
C LYS A 20 1.54 12.88 0.73
N TRP A 21 2.58 12.13 0.40
CA TRP A 21 2.64 11.37 -0.85
C TRP A 21 1.56 10.29 -0.86
N ILE A 22 1.44 9.52 0.22
CA ILE A 22 0.41 8.49 0.36
C ILE A 22 -0.98 9.15 0.24
N ASP A 23 -1.22 10.24 0.95
CA ASP A 23 -2.53 10.91 0.94
C ASP A 23 -2.90 11.46 -0.46
N ASN A 24 -1.93 12.05 -1.17
CA ASN A 24 -2.11 12.52 -2.54
C ASN A 24 -2.41 11.35 -3.48
N THR A 25 -1.62 10.28 -3.42
CA THR A 25 -1.85 9.07 -4.24
C THR A 25 -3.25 8.52 -4.02
N LEU A 26 -3.71 8.41 -2.76
CA LEU A 26 -5.05 7.94 -2.42
C LEU A 26 -6.19 8.94 -2.71
N SER A 27 -5.85 10.19 -3.03
CA SER A 27 -6.82 11.20 -3.45
C SER A 27 -7.02 11.21 -4.96
N HIS A 28 -6.01 10.79 -5.73
CA HIS A 28 -6.05 10.78 -7.20
C HIS A 28 -6.29 9.39 -7.80
N PHE A 29 -6.01 8.31 -7.08
CA PHE A 29 -6.11 6.95 -7.58
C PHE A 29 -6.92 6.06 -6.63
N ILE A 30 -7.70 5.16 -7.21
CA ILE A 30 -8.42 4.12 -6.48
C ILE A 30 -7.44 2.98 -6.21
N VAL A 31 -7.22 2.67 -4.94
CA VAL A 31 -6.41 1.53 -4.51
C VAL A 31 -7.30 0.52 -3.79
N PRO A 32 -7.49 -0.70 -4.32
CA PRO A 32 -8.32 -1.71 -3.67
C PRO A 32 -7.84 -2.04 -2.26
N GLY A 33 -8.77 -2.13 -1.32
CA GLY A 33 -8.46 -2.37 0.09
C GLY A 33 -8.22 -1.11 0.93
N VAL A 34 -8.36 0.08 0.35
CA VAL A 34 -8.46 1.34 1.07
C VAL A 34 -9.92 1.64 1.39
N SER A 35 -10.21 1.85 2.67
CA SER A 35 -11.52 2.29 3.13
C SER A 35 -11.46 3.74 3.61
N GLN A 36 -12.38 4.56 3.09
CA GLN A 36 -12.75 5.85 3.67
C GLN A 36 -14.02 5.65 4.48
N SER A 37 -13.96 5.94 5.78
CA SER A 37 -15.12 5.72 6.64
C SER A 37 -16.16 6.87 6.59
N LYS A 38 -15.75 8.10 6.22
CA LYS A 38 -16.57 9.32 5.99
C LYS A 38 -15.63 10.51 5.70
N GLN A 39 -16.16 11.59 5.12
CA GLN A 39 -15.42 12.87 4.95
C GLN A 39 -14.94 13.35 6.33
N GLY A 40 -13.64 13.66 6.46
CA GLY A 40 -13.02 14.01 7.74
C GLY A 40 -12.57 12.83 8.63
N VAL A 41 -12.77 11.57 8.20
CA VAL A 41 -12.21 10.39 8.86
C VAL A 41 -10.95 9.92 8.16
N ALA A 42 -9.92 9.58 8.95
CA ALA A 42 -8.65 9.08 8.43
C ALA A 42 -8.85 7.80 7.59
N ARG A 43 -8.20 7.77 6.42
CA ARG A 43 -8.19 6.60 5.53
C ARG A 43 -7.55 5.40 6.24
N LYS A 44 -8.10 4.22 6.00
CA LYS A 44 -7.58 2.95 6.51
C LYS A 44 -7.23 2.02 5.36
N LEU A 45 -6.04 1.43 5.42
CA LEU A 45 -5.48 0.55 4.41
C LEU A 45 -5.35 -0.86 4.97
N ASN A 46 -5.87 -1.85 4.25
CA ASN A 46 -5.61 -3.25 4.58
C ASN A 46 -4.23 -3.70 4.03
N PRO A 47 -3.72 -4.89 4.41
CA PRO A 47 -2.45 -5.42 3.90
C PRO A 47 -2.38 -5.46 2.37
N ARG A 48 -3.50 -5.77 1.70
CA ARG A 48 -3.56 -5.81 0.23
C ARG A 48 -3.26 -4.44 -0.38
N ALA A 49 -3.86 -3.37 0.12
CA ALA A 49 -3.61 -2.01 -0.36
C ALA A 49 -2.14 -1.60 -0.16
N ILE A 50 -1.56 -1.98 0.98
CA ILE A 50 -0.15 -1.68 1.29
C ILE A 50 0.78 -2.47 0.37
N LEU A 51 0.48 -3.74 0.12
CA LEU A 51 1.21 -4.57 -0.84
C LEU A 51 1.16 -3.99 -2.26
N THR A 52 -0.03 -3.58 -2.72
CA THR A 52 -0.18 -2.89 -4.00
C THR A 52 0.72 -1.66 -4.06
N LEU A 53 0.64 -0.77 -3.06
CA LEU A 53 1.47 0.44 -3.01
C LEU A 53 2.97 0.12 -3.02
N ALA A 54 3.41 -0.88 -2.28
CA ALA A 54 4.81 -1.27 -2.22
C ALA A 54 5.34 -1.84 -3.54
N ILE A 55 4.57 -2.71 -4.21
CA ILE A 55 4.92 -3.21 -5.53
C ILE A 55 4.98 -2.03 -6.51
N SER A 56 3.97 -1.16 -6.51
CA SER A 56 3.94 0.01 -7.37
C SER A 56 5.13 0.95 -7.16
N LEU A 57 5.53 1.21 -5.92
CA LEU A 57 6.70 2.02 -5.60
C LEU A 57 7.99 1.41 -6.18
N ARG A 58 8.16 0.09 -6.06
CA ARG A 58 9.30 -0.62 -6.67
C ARG A 58 9.27 -0.52 -8.19
N LEU A 59 8.11 -0.71 -8.83
CA LEU A 59 7.97 -0.57 -10.27
C LEU A 59 8.29 0.86 -10.76
N VAL A 60 7.83 1.89 -10.06
CA VAL A 60 8.17 3.30 -10.39
C VAL A 60 9.67 3.53 -10.24
N ARG A 61 10.27 3.09 -9.13
CA ARG A 61 11.68 3.33 -8.82
C ARG A 61 12.63 2.56 -9.74
N ASP A 62 12.33 1.28 -9.97
CA ASP A 62 13.26 0.34 -10.60
C ASP A 62 13.06 0.29 -12.13
N LEU A 63 11.84 0.57 -12.62
CA LEU A 63 11.51 0.53 -14.06
C LEU A 63 11.14 1.91 -14.62
N GLY A 64 11.02 2.95 -13.80
CA GLY A 64 10.71 4.31 -14.25
C GLY A 64 9.29 4.50 -14.81
N ILE A 65 8.38 3.56 -14.58
CA ILE A 65 7.04 3.62 -15.17
C ILE A 65 6.13 4.62 -14.44
N PRO A 66 5.13 5.22 -15.12
CA PRO A 66 4.20 6.15 -14.48
C PRO A 66 3.40 5.50 -13.35
N LEU A 67 3.18 6.24 -12.25
CA LEU A 67 2.50 5.74 -11.04
C LEU A 67 1.14 5.09 -11.33
N ARG A 68 0.33 5.67 -12.23
CA ARG A 68 -0.97 5.08 -12.61
C ARG A 68 -0.82 3.66 -13.15
N LEU A 69 0.16 3.45 -14.03
CA LEU A 69 0.46 2.14 -14.59
C LEU A 69 1.02 1.20 -13.51
N ALA A 70 1.91 1.72 -12.66
CA ALA A 70 2.47 0.95 -11.55
C ALA A 70 1.41 0.47 -10.55
N LEU A 71 0.37 1.29 -10.28
CA LEU A 71 -0.76 0.94 -9.43
C LEU A 71 -1.62 -0.16 -10.05
N ASP A 72 -1.88 -0.08 -11.36
CA ASP A 72 -2.62 -1.11 -12.08
C ASP A 72 -1.87 -2.46 -12.07
N LEU A 73 -0.59 -2.44 -12.47
CA LEU A 73 0.27 -3.63 -12.46
C LEU A 73 0.42 -4.20 -11.05
N GLY A 74 0.65 -3.34 -10.05
CA GLY A 74 0.76 -3.73 -8.65
C GLY A 74 -0.50 -4.42 -8.12
N ASN A 75 -1.69 -3.93 -8.49
CA ASN A 75 -2.94 -4.59 -8.11
C ASN A 75 -3.07 -5.97 -8.78
N ARG A 76 -2.79 -6.07 -10.08
CA ARG A 76 -2.87 -7.34 -10.83
C ARG A 76 -1.90 -8.38 -10.28
N LEU A 77 -0.67 -7.99 -9.96
CA LEU A 77 0.34 -8.85 -9.34
C LEU A 77 -0.05 -9.27 -7.91
N GLY A 78 -0.68 -8.38 -7.14
CA GLY A 78 -1.18 -8.68 -5.80
C GLY A 78 -2.38 -9.63 -5.77
N GLU A 79 -3.19 -9.64 -6.84
CA GLU A 79 -4.33 -10.54 -6.99
C GLU A 79 -3.94 -11.98 -7.35
N THR A 80 -2.75 -12.18 -7.94
CA THR A 80 -2.33 -13.51 -8.42
C THR A 80 -2.12 -14.51 -7.27
N GLY A 81 -2.04 -14.04 -6.01
CA GLY A 81 -2.12 -14.85 -4.79
C GLY A 81 -0.96 -15.84 -4.55
N GLY A 82 -0.04 -15.95 -5.50
CA GLY A 82 1.13 -16.83 -5.45
C GLY A 82 2.36 -16.18 -4.81
N ALA A 83 3.35 -17.00 -4.45
CA ALA A 83 4.64 -16.53 -3.96
C ALA A 83 5.40 -15.71 -5.02
N GLU A 84 5.19 -16.06 -6.29
CA GLU A 84 5.66 -15.37 -7.48
C GLU A 84 4.45 -15.00 -8.33
N ALA A 85 4.37 -13.74 -8.74
CA ALA A 85 3.36 -13.26 -9.66
C ALA A 85 4.03 -12.97 -11.00
N ARG A 86 3.47 -13.56 -12.06
CA ARG A 86 3.91 -13.38 -13.44
C ARG A 86 2.81 -12.70 -14.22
N LEU A 87 3.16 -11.62 -14.91
CA LEU A 87 2.22 -10.82 -15.68
C LEU A 87 2.76 -10.62 -17.10
N ALA A 88 2.05 -11.16 -18.07
CA ALA A 88 2.31 -10.87 -19.47
C ALA A 88 1.78 -9.46 -19.81
N ILE A 89 2.63 -8.64 -20.43
CA ILE A 89 2.34 -7.29 -20.90
C ILE A 89 2.46 -7.33 -22.42
N GLY A 90 1.35 -7.12 -23.12
CA GLY A 90 1.32 -7.14 -24.59
C GLY A 90 1.65 -8.48 -25.24
N GLY A 91 1.78 -9.56 -24.46
CA GLY A 91 2.14 -10.90 -24.95
C GLY A 91 3.65 -11.12 -25.19
N GLU A 92 4.44 -10.06 -25.17
CA GLU A 92 5.88 -10.11 -25.50
C GLU A 92 6.77 -9.89 -24.27
N ILE A 93 6.26 -9.17 -23.28
CA ILE A 93 7.00 -8.82 -22.07
C ILE A 93 6.45 -9.60 -20.89
N LEU A 94 7.32 -10.21 -20.10
CA LEU A 94 6.97 -10.86 -18.84
C LEU A 94 7.51 -10.03 -17.67
N LEU A 95 6.62 -9.63 -16.78
CA LEU A 95 6.97 -9.05 -15.49
C LEU A 95 6.82 -10.12 -14.41
N GLU A 96 7.90 -10.42 -13.70
CA GLU A 96 7.93 -11.36 -12.60
C GLU A 96 8.29 -10.67 -11.29
N VAL A 97 7.49 -10.89 -10.25
CA VAL A 97 7.70 -10.32 -8.93
C VAL A 97 7.57 -11.42 -7.88
N ASN A 98 8.56 -11.53 -7.01
CA ASN A 98 8.47 -12.34 -5.80
C ASN A 98 7.59 -11.60 -4.76
N VAL A 99 6.28 -11.77 -4.89
CA VAL A 99 5.28 -11.11 -4.05
C VAL A 99 5.42 -11.52 -2.59
N LEU A 100 5.81 -12.76 -2.31
CA LEU A 100 6.01 -13.24 -0.94
C LEU A 100 7.17 -12.52 -0.24
N ALA A 101 8.29 -12.29 -0.93
CA ALA A 101 9.40 -11.54 -0.39
C ALA A 101 8.99 -10.09 -0.08
N VAL A 102 8.25 -9.45 -0.99
CA VAL A 102 7.72 -8.10 -0.77
C VAL A 102 6.74 -8.07 0.40
N ALA A 103 5.83 -9.04 0.51
CA ALA A 103 4.87 -9.12 1.60
C ALA A 103 5.55 -9.30 2.96
N ARG A 104 6.57 -10.17 3.06
CA ARG A 104 7.34 -10.40 4.29
C ARG A 104 8.12 -9.15 4.73
N ASP A 105 8.75 -8.47 3.78
CA ASP A 105 9.44 -7.20 4.03
C ASP A 105 8.47 -6.15 4.59
N ILE A 106 7.31 -5.99 3.96
CA ILE A 106 6.25 -5.07 4.43
C ILE A 106 5.72 -5.47 5.80
N GLU A 107 5.49 -6.75 6.06
CA GLU A 107 4.97 -7.22 7.35
C GLU A 107 5.94 -6.86 8.49
N SER A 108 7.24 -7.09 8.28
CA SER A 108 8.28 -6.71 9.24
C SER A 108 8.28 -5.19 9.49
N ARG A 109 8.22 -4.38 8.43
CA ARG A 109 8.17 -2.91 8.54
C ARG A 109 6.89 -2.41 9.19
N LEU A 110 5.74 -3.04 8.93
CA LEU A 110 4.47 -2.69 9.56
C LEU A 110 4.47 -2.99 11.04
N ALA A 111 5.08 -4.11 11.48
CA ALA A 111 5.25 -4.42 12.89
C ALA A 111 5.98 -3.28 13.61
N HIS A 112 7.12 -2.83 13.05
CA HIS A 112 7.85 -1.68 13.57
C HIS A 112 7.06 -0.37 13.49
N ALA A 113 6.42 -0.09 12.35
CA ALA A 113 5.67 1.14 12.13
C ALA A 113 4.53 1.32 13.14
N VAL A 114 3.84 0.23 13.52
CA VAL A 114 2.77 0.26 14.52
C VAL A 114 3.29 0.68 15.90
N GLU A 115 4.52 0.32 16.26
CA GLU A 115 5.13 0.70 17.54
C GLU A 115 5.48 2.19 17.58
N VAL A 116 5.97 2.74 16.47
CA VAL A 116 6.45 4.13 16.40
C VAL A 116 5.38 5.14 15.95
N THR A 117 4.24 4.68 15.42
CA THR A 117 3.09 5.54 15.04
C THR A 117 1.88 5.29 15.93
N PRO A 118 1.83 5.85 17.15
CA PRO A 118 0.64 5.74 17.97
C PRO A 118 -0.55 6.40 17.28
N ILE A 119 -1.69 5.70 17.24
CA ILE A 119 -2.94 6.22 16.70
C ILE A 119 -3.30 7.49 17.50
N PRO A 120 -3.48 8.66 16.85
CA PRO A 120 -3.83 9.89 17.55
C PRO A 120 -5.14 9.70 18.32
N ARG A 121 -5.08 9.65 19.66
CA ARG A 121 -6.27 9.72 20.51
C ARG A 121 -6.72 11.18 20.52
N ARG A 122 -7.71 11.53 19.70
CA ARG A 122 -8.36 12.85 19.82
C ARG A 122 -8.98 12.94 21.22
N GLY A 123 -8.48 13.87 22.04
CA GLY A 123 -9.09 14.21 23.31
C GLY A 123 -10.52 14.72 23.11
N ARG A 124 -11.44 14.32 23.99
CA ARG A 124 -12.80 14.85 24.02
C ARG A 124 -12.73 16.36 24.29
N PRO A 125 -13.43 17.23 23.53
CA PRO A 125 -13.51 18.64 23.90
C PRO A 125 -14.05 18.75 25.34
N ARG A 126 -13.43 19.59 26.17
CA ARG A 126 -14.06 20.00 27.43
C ARG A 126 -15.29 20.83 27.08
N ARG A 127 -16.40 20.53 27.76
CA ARG A 127 -17.76 21.05 27.53
C ARG A 127 -17.79 22.55 27.29
#